data_AF-A0A8S3SX73-F1
#
_entry.id   AF-A0A8S3SX73-F1
#
_cell.length_a   1.000
_cell.length_b   1.000
_cell.length_c   1.000
_cell.angle_alpha   90.00
_cell.angle_beta   90.00
_cell.angle_gamma   90.00
#
_symmetry.space_group_name_H-M   'P 1'
#
loop_
_entity.id
_entity.type
_entity.pdbx_description
1 polymer ?
#
loop_
_entity_poly.entity_id
_entity_poly.type
_entity_poly.pdbx_seq_one_letter_code
_entity_poly.pdbx_strand_id
1 'polypeptide(L)'
;MTLHSDQIVGLTSPRTSHLHTCTGVIGNLTGDIKVEIQLAGNANYQSISPSYSTITDTTVNCEIMRILKFWIGFTTAMYNATIRCQVTNGIFPDASPKYSSSETLQLVSNDFCEQNLNGTITNKYHHPTTCHRYVTCEDRAPSVQACPGNICFSLEKDYCDYCSHVKTCP
;
A
#
# COMPACT_ATOMS: atom_id res chain seq x y z
N MET A 1 0.31 -0.04 10.39
CA MET A 1 0.11 0.76 9.15
C MET A 1 -0.84 0.00 8.26
N THR A 2 -1.29 0.61 7.17
CA THR A 2 -2.16 -0.06 6.19
C THR A 2 -1.85 0.46 4.80
N LEU A 3 -1.30 -0.41 3.95
CA LEU A 3 -1.16 -0.07 2.53
C LEU A 3 -2.48 -0.26 1.80
N HIS A 4 -2.86 0.75 1.02
CA HIS A 4 -3.84 0.57 -0.04
C HIS A 4 -3.36 -0.50 -1.04
N SER A 5 -4.30 -1.27 -1.60
CA SER A 5 -4.02 -2.33 -2.58
C SER A 5 -3.52 -1.78 -3.92
N ASP A 6 -3.95 -0.58 -4.28
CA ASP A 6 -3.62 0.12 -5.52
C ASP A 6 -2.19 0.67 -5.54
N GLN A 7 -1.24 -0.23 -5.81
CA GLN A 7 0.20 0.04 -5.81
C GLN A 7 0.73 -0.04 -7.24
N ILE A 8 0.47 1.01 -8.03
CA ILE A 8 0.79 1.02 -9.46
C ILE A 8 2.10 1.76 -9.72
N VAL A 9 3.01 1.10 -10.41
CA VAL A 9 4.30 1.63 -10.85
C VAL A 9 4.10 2.57 -12.03
N GLY A 10 4.74 3.73 -11.98
CA GLY A 10 4.76 4.68 -13.10
C GLY A 10 3.60 5.67 -13.13
N LEU A 11 2.74 5.72 -12.10
CA LEU A 11 1.77 6.81 -11.95
C LEU A 11 2.48 8.14 -11.65
N THR A 12 2.10 9.19 -12.37
CA THR A 12 2.66 10.55 -12.22
C THR A 12 1.87 11.42 -11.25
N SER A 13 0.68 10.99 -10.83
CA SER A 13 -0.17 11.70 -9.88
C SER A 13 -0.84 10.73 -8.91
N PRO A 14 -1.14 11.17 -7.67
CA PRO A 14 -1.82 10.34 -6.69
C PRO A 14 -3.30 10.15 -7.05
N ARG A 15 -3.81 8.94 -6.84
CA ARG A 15 -5.25 8.70 -6.72
C ARG A 15 -5.65 9.00 -5.27
N THR A 16 -6.20 10.18 -5.01
CA THR A 16 -6.43 10.71 -3.65
C THR A 16 -7.39 9.87 -2.79
N SER A 17 -8.18 8.99 -3.40
CA SER A 17 -9.00 7.99 -2.70
C SER A 17 -8.26 6.69 -2.33
N HIS A 18 -7.02 6.50 -2.82
CA HIS A 18 -6.24 5.27 -2.73
C HIS A 18 -4.94 5.46 -1.90
N LEU A 19 -4.98 6.36 -0.92
CA LEU A 19 -3.80 6.70 -0.11
C LEU A 19 -3.49 5.59 0.91
N HIS A 20 -2.20 5.34 1.13
CA HIS A 20 -1.72 4.52 2.23
C HIS A 20 -1.91 5.26 3.55
N THR A 21 -2.03 4.52 4.67
CA THR A 21 -2.25 5.13 5.98
C THR A 21 -1.21 4.66 7.00
N CYS A 22 -0.55 5.63 7.61
CA CYS A 22 0.26 5.48 8.80
C CYS A 22 -0.49 6.10 9.99
N THR A 23 -0.60 5.37 11.09
CA THR A 23 -1.22 5.87 12.33
C THR A 23 -0.28 5.62 13.49
N GLY A 24 -0.12 6.63 14.36
CA GLY A 24 0.76 6.52 15.52
C GLY A 24 0.46 7.56 16.58
N VAL A 25 0.64 7.19 17.84
CA VAL A 25 0.56 8.12 18.97
C VAL A 25 1.90 8.86 19.09
N ILE A 26 1.87 10.17 18.88
CA ILE A 26 3.07 11.05 18.91
C ILE A 26 3.24 11.76 20.26
N GLY A 27 2.32 11.57 21.20
CA GLY A 27 2.33 12.26 22.49
C GLY A 27 1.81 13.69 22.36
N ASN A 28 2.70 14.68 22.42
CA ASN A 28 2.39 16.11 22.29
C ASN A 28 2.71 16.63 20.86
N LEU A 29 2.42 17.91 20.58
CA LEU A 29 2.51 18.57 19.26
C LEU A 29 3.89 18.53 18.60
N THR A 30 4.95 18.24 19.36
CA THR A 30 6.34 18.17 18.87
C THR A 30 6.73 16.80 18.32
N GLY A 31 5.89 15.77 18.47
CA GLY A 31 6.17 14.45 17.91
C GLY A 31 5.86 14.36 16.41
N ASP A 32 6.40 13.33 15.76
CA ASP A 32 6.33 13.20 14.30
C ASP A 32 6.15 11.76 13.83
N ILE A 33 5.58 11.60 12.64
CA ILE A 33 5.41 10.32 11.95
C ILE A 33 6.07 10.38 10.57
N LYS A 34 6.92 9.41 10.28
CA LYS A 34 7.66 9.32 9.02
C LYS A 34 7.44 7.95 8.39
N VAL A 35 7.62 7.89 7.08
CA VAL A 35 7.56 6.65 6.31
C VAL A 35 8.97 6.21 5.99
N GLU A 36 9.26 4.94 6.19
CA GLU A 36 10.54 4.33 5.85
C GLU A 36 10.34 3.17 4.89
N ILE A 37 11.27 3.00 3.97
CA ILE A 37 11.30 1.90 3.02
C ILE A 37 12.64 1.15 3.12
N GLN A 38 12.61 -0.15 2.94
CA GLN A 38 13.77 -0.99 2.73
C GLN A 38 13.62 -1.65 1.36
N LEU A 39 14.46 -1.23 0.41
CA LEU A 39 14.46 -1.82 -0.93
C LEU A 39 14.93 -3.28 -0.87
N ALA A 40 14.49 -4.10 -1.82
CA ALA A 40 14.91 -5.48 -1.90
C ALA A 40 16.44 -5.59 -1.99
N GLY A 41 17.05 -6.36 -1.08
CA GLY A 41 18.50 -6.51 -0.98
C GLY A 41 19.21 -5.47 -0.10
N ASN A 42 18.53 -4.40 0.34
CA ASN A 42 19.12 -3.45 1.29
C ASN A 42 19.04 -3.99 2.72
N ALA A 43 20.09 -3.78 3.51
CA ALA A 43 20.12 -4.20 4.91
C ALA A 43 19.30 -3.30 5.84
N ASN A 44 19.12 -2.02 5.48
CA ASN A 44 18.54 -1.00 6.35
C ASN A 44 17.35 -0.29 5.71
N TYR A 45 16.46 0.21 6.56
CA TYR A 45 15.41 1.14 6.19
C TYR A 45 15.98 2.54 5.95
N GLN A 46 15.41 3.24 4.98
CA GLN A 46 15.67 4.65 4.70
C GLN A 46 14.36 5.44 4.78
N SER A 47 14.40 6.63 5.37
CA SER A 47 13.26 7.54 5.36
C SER A 47 12.94 8.01 3.95
N ILE A 48 11.66 8.08 3.62
CA ILE A 48 11.18 8.63 2.36
C ILE A 48 10.23 9.79 2.61
N SER A 49 10.26 10.76 1.70
CA SER A 49 9.26 11.83 1.64
C SER A 49 8.18 11.42 0.64
N PRO A 50 6.95 11.17 1.09
CA PRO A 50 5.87 10.86 0.17
C PRO A 50 5.63 11.99 -0.82
N SER A 51 5.36 11.64 -2.08
CA SER A 51 5.09 12.62 -3.15
C SER A 51 3.79 13.38 -2.91
N TYR A 52 2.86 12.80 -2.15
CA TYR A 52 1.66 13.47 -1.65
C TYR A 52 1.39 12.99 -0.23
N SER A 53 0.96 13.88 0.66
CA SER A 53 0.54 13.47 1.99
C SER A 53 -0.39 14.47 2.65
N THR A 54 -1.28 13.97 3.49
CA THR A 54 -2.11 14.77 4.39
C THR A 54 -1.96 14.25 5.80
N ILE A 55 -1.93 15.16 6.76
CA ILE A 55 -1.85 14.84 8.19
C ILE A 55 -3.17 15.22 8.84
N THR A 56 -3.66 14.37 9.72
CA THR A 56 -4.79 14.66 10.60
C THR A 56 -4.42 14.24 12.01
N ASP A 57 -4.57 15.15 12.95
CA ASP A 57 -4.31 14.90 14.36
C ASP A 57 -5.64 14.73 15.10
N THR A 58 -5.68 13.74 15.98
CA THR A 58 -6.85 13.46 16.83
C THR A 58 -6.38 13.21 18.25
N THR A 59 -7.14 13.69 19.23
CA THR A 59 -6.83 13.44 20.64
C THR A 59 -7.56 12.19 21.11
N VAL A 60 -6.81 11.20 21.55
CA VAL A 60 -7.34 9.95 22.13
C VAL A 60 -6.70 9.79 23.49
N ASN A 61 -7.50 9.69 24.57
CA ASN A 61 -7.00 9.52 25.94
C ASN A 61 -5.93 10.55 26.36
N CYS A 62 -6.10 11.81 25.94
CA CYS A 62 -5.15 12.91 26.19
C CYS A 62 -3.79 12.80 25.46
N GLU A 63 -3.64 11.86 24.54
CA GLU A 63 -2.49 11.77 23.65
C GLU A 63 -2.89 12.17 22.22
N ILE A 64 -1.98 12.80 21.49
CA ILE A 64 -2.19 13.10 20.07
C ILE A 64 -1.86 11.84 19.26
N MET A 65 -2.89 11.29 18.62
CA MET A 65 -2.78 10.29 17.57
C MET A 65 -2.75 10.99 16.22
N ARG A 66 -1.65 10.80 15.49
CA ARG A 66 -1.44 11.34 14.15
C ARG A 66 -1.76 10.29 13.10
N ILE A 67 -2.58 10.68 12.13
CA ILE A 67 -2.91 9.89 10.94
C ILE A 67 -2.25 10.57 9.74
N LEU A 68 -1.27 9.90 9.16
CA LEU A 68 -0.60 10.29 7.92
C LEU A 68 -1.19 9.46 6.78
N LYS A 69 -1.96 10.10 5.89
CA LYS A 69 -2.37 9.50 4.62
C LYS A 69 -1.40 9.92 3.53
N PHE A 70 -0.92 9.00 2.72
CA PHE A 70 0.16 9.30 1.79
C PHE A 70 0.15 8.55 0.46
N TRP A 71 0.61 9.29 -0.56
CA TRP A 71 1.04 9.00 -1.93
C TRP A 71 2.53 8.68 -2.09
N ILE A 72 2.96 7.52 -2.60
CA ILE A 72 4.32 7.42 -3.15
C ILE A 72 4.30 7.04 -4.63
N GLY A 73 5.11 7.73 -5.44
CA GLY A 73 5.34 7.37 -6.83
C GLY A 73 6.14 6.08 -6.92
N PHE A 74 5.45 4.95 -7.07
CA PHE A 74 6.10 3.65 -7.16
C PHE A 74 6.96 3.54 -8.43
N THR A 75 8.17 3.01 -8.26
CA THR A 75 9.10 2.72 -9.35
C THR A 75 9.44 1.24 -9.37
N THR A 76 10.01 0.75 -10.47
CA THR A 76 10.46 -0.63 -10.59
C THR A 76 11.54 -1.00 -9.57
N ALA A 77 12.34 -0.05 -9.09
CA ALA A 77 13.32 -0.29 -8.03
C ALA A 77 12.67 -0.69 -6.68
N MET A 78 11.36 -0.44 -6.52
CA MET A 78 10.62 -0.73 -5.30
C MET A 78 9.94 -2.10 -5.31
N TYR A 79 10.12 -2.92 -6.35
CA TYR A 79 9.61 -4.29 -6.36
C TYR A 79 10.13 -5.06 -5.13
N ASN A 80 9.22 -5.71 -4.40
CA ASN A 80 9.50 -6.45 -3.17
C ASN A 80 10.13 -5.61 -2.04
N ALA A 81 10.10 -4.28 -2.12
CA ALA A 81 10.52 -3.44 -1.02
C ALA A 81 9.54 -3.58 0.15
N THR A 82 10.03 -3.43 1.38
CA THR A 82 9.18 -3.36 2.57
C THR A 82 9.08 -1.94 3.06
N ILE A 83 7.92 -1.57 3.60
CA ILE A 83 7.63 -0.22 4.08
C ILE A 83 7.07 -0.31 5.49
N ARG A 84 7.43 0.67 6.31
CA ARG A 84 6.95 0.81 7.69
C ARG A 84 6.80 2.28 8.06
N CYS A 85 6.04 2.56 9.11
CA CYS A 85 5.98 3.89 9.71
C CYS A 85 6.88 3.94 10.94
N GLN A 86 7.59 5.06 11.10
CA GLN A 86 8.31 5.41 12.32
C GLN A 86 7.57 6.55 13.02
N VAL A 87 7.38 6.42 14.32
CA VAL A 87 6.73 7.41 15.19
C VAL A 87 7.74 7.85 16.23
N THR A 88 7.90 9.16 16.37
CA THR A 88 8.76 9.79 17.38
C THR A 88 7.90 10.59 18.35
N ASN A 89 8.17 10.45 19.65
CA ASN A 89 7.44 11.17 20.67
C ASN A 89 8.14 12.51 20.95
N GLY A 90 7.40 13.60 20.85
CA GLY A 90 7.94 14.95 21.03
C GLY A 90 8.22 15.38 22.48
N ILE A 91 7.81 14.58 23.47
CA ILE A 91 8.00 14.87 24.90
C ILE A 91 9.39 14.42 25.37
N PHE A 92 9.96 13.37 24.73
CA PHE A 92 11.20 12.75 25.15
C PHE A 92 12.15 12.64 23.95
N PRO A 93 13.10 13.57 23.77
CA PRO A 93 14.04 13.54 22.65
C PRO A 93 14.92 12.27 22.62
N ASP A 94 15.10 11.61 23.77
CA ASP A 94 15.85 10.36 23.89
C ASP A 94 14.97 9.10 23.83
N ALA A 95 13.65 9.25 23.68
CA ALA A 95 12.78 8.08 23.54
C ALA A 95 13.06 7.40 22.20
N SER A 96 13.31 6.09 22.27
CA SER A 96 13.49 5.29 21.06
C SER A 96 12.26 5.40 20.15
N PRO A 97 12.46 5.52 18.83
CA PRO A 97 11.36 5.55 17.89
C PRO A 97 10.52 4.29 17.97
N LYS A 98 9.20 4.45 17.83
CA LYS A 98 8.27 3.32 17.71
C LYS A 98 8.01 3.03 16.25
N TYR A 99 7.96 1.76 15.89
CA TYR A 99 7.72 1.31 14.52
C TYR A 99 6.39 0.60 14.39
N SER A 100 5.72 0.79 13.25
CA SER A 100 4.57 -0.05 12.89
C SER A 100 5.01 -1.45 12.46
N SER A 101 4.04 -2.34 12.23
CA SER A 101 4.26 -3.49 11.35
C SER A 101 4.83 -3.04 10.00
N SER A 102 5.68 -3.87 9.40
CA SER A 102 6.15 -3.70 8.03
C SER A 102 5.24 -4.42 7.06
N GLU A 103 5.06 -3.87 5.85
CA GLU A 103 4.35 -4.53 4.76
C GLU A 103 5.24 -4.56 3.50
N THR A 104 5.12 -5.62 2.71
CA THR A 104 5.83 -5.74 1.43
C THR A 104 4.97 -5.15 0.30
N LEU A 105 5.59 -4.38 -0.57
CA LEU A 105 4.94 -3.83 -1.75
C LEU A 105 4.60 -4.94 -2.75
N GLN A 106 3.35 -4.94 -3.22
CA GLN A 106 2.81 -5.83 -4.24
C GLN A 106 2.41 -4.97 -5.43
N LEU A 107 3.38 -4.73 -6.31
CA LEU A 107 3.31 -3.71 -7.35
C LEU A 107 2.71 -4.23 -8.66
N VAL A 108 1.92 -3.39 -9.33
CA VAL A 108 1.37 -3.62 -10.67
C VAL A 108 1.90 -2.55 -11.63
N SER A 109 2.26 -2.91 -12.86
CA SER A 109 2.73 -1.93 -13.85
C SER A 109 1.56 -1.11 -14.42
N ASN A 110 1.79 0.17 -14.75
CA ASN A 110 0.74 1.01 -15.35
C ASN A 110 0.30 0.53 -16.74
N ASP A 111 1.16 -0.16 -17.48
CA ASP A 111 0.85 -0.77 -18.78
C ASP A 111 0.25 -2.17 -18.68
N PHE A 112 -0.01 -2.68 -17.45
CA PHE A 112 -0.53 -4.02 -17.21
C PHE A 112 -1.77 -4.32 -18.04
N CYS A 113 -2.71 -3.38 -18.11
CA CYS A 113 -3.94 -3.56 -18.87
C CYS A 113 -3.70 -3.64 -20.37
N GLU A 114 -2.80 -2.81 -20.92
CA GLU A 114 -2.45 -2.86 -22.35
C GLU A 114 -1.84 -4.19 -22.76
N GLN A 115 -1.02 -4.77 -21.87
CA GLN A 115 -0.39 -6.08 -22.09
C GLN A 115 -1.38 -7.26 -22.01
N ASN A 116 -2.52 -7.08 -21.33
CA ASN A 116 -3.49 -8.16 -21.05
C ASN A 116 -4.84 -8.00 -21.78
N LEU A 117 -5.06 -6.88 -22.49
CA LEU A 117 -6.24 -6.60 -23.32
C LEU A 117 -6.23 -7.44 -24.61
N ASN A 118 -6.36 -8.76 -24.49
CA ASN A 118 -6.39 -9.71 -25.62
C ASN A 118 -7.80 -9.95 -26.17
N GLY A 119 -8.63 -8.91 -26.25
CA GLY A 119 -10.00 -9.02 -26.79
C GLY A 119 -10.98 -9.80 -25.91
N THR A 120 -10.63 -10.07 -24.65
CA THR A 120 -11.47 -10.76 -23.67
C THR A 120 -12.62 -9.85 -23.20
N ILE A 121 -13.78 -10.44 -22.93
CA ILE A 121 -14.96 -9.74 -22.36
C ILE A 121 -14.70 -9.30 -20.90
N THR A 122 -13.77 -9.94 -20.20
CA THR A 122 -13.52 -9.68 -18.78
C THR A 122 -12.55 -8.51 -18.59
N ASN A 123 -12.94 -7.56 -17.74
CA ASN A 123 -12.09 -6.44 -17.34
C ASN A 123 -11.32 -6.72 -16.03
N LYS A 124 -11.36 -7.95 -15.50
CA LYS A 124 -10.66 -8.34 -14.26
C LYS A 124 -9.58 -9.40 -14.53
N TYR A 125 -8.47 -9.30 -13.81
CA TYR A 125 -7.28 -10.13 -13.95
C TYR A 125 -6.72 -10.51 -12.58
N HIS A 126 -6.03 -11.64 -12.46
CA HIS A 126 -5.27 -11.94 -11.24
C HIS A 126 -4.21 -10.86 -11.01
N HIS A 127 -3.98 -10.53 -9.74
CA HIS A 127 -2.83 -9.71 -9.38
C HIS A 127 -1.53 -10.48 -9.61
N PRO A 128 -0.48 -9.88 -10.20
CA PRO A 128 0.72 -10.60 -10.66
C PRO A 128 1.49 -11.36 -9.57
N THR A 129 1.35 -10.97 -8.31
CA THR A 129 2.14 -11.53 -7.19
C THR A 129 1.32 -12.05 -6.02
N THR A 130 -0.01 -12.05 -6.07
CA THR A 130 -0.83 -12.52 -4.94
C THR A 130 -2.23 -12.96 -5.36
N CYS A 131 -2.75 -14.01 -4.73
CA CYS A 131 -4.13 -14.47 -4.91
C CYS A 131 -5.16 -13.55 -4.27
N HIS A 132 -4.75 -12.79 -3.25
CA HIS A 132 -5.65 -12.03 -2.38
C HIS A 132 -6.04 -10.67 -2.96
N ARG A 133 -5.59 -10.39 -4.19
CA ARG A 133 -5.87 -9.16 -4.91
C ARG A 133 -6.15 -9.48 -6.37
N TYR A 134 -6.80 -8.55 -7.04
CA TYR A 134 -7.05 -8.60 -8.47
C TYR A 134 -6.89 -7.22 -9.08
N VAL A 135 -6.70 -7.19 -10.39
CA VAL A 135 -6.58 -5.96 -11.18
C VAL A 135 -7.83 -5.81 -12.01
N THR A 136 -8.49 -4.66 -11.93
CA THR A 136 -9.49 -4.25 -12.92
C THR A 136 -8.87 -3.31 -13.92
N CYS A 137 -9.28 -3.44 -15.18
CA CYS A 137 -8.87 -2.57 -16.27
C CYS A 137 -10.08 -1.77 -16.76
N GLU A 138 -10.09 -0.47 -16.48
CA GLU A 138 -11.07 0.48 -17.02
C GLU A 138 -10.32 1.49 -17.88
N ASP A 139 -10.76 1.68 -19.14
CA ASP A 139 -10.11 2.59 -20.09
C ASP A 139 -8.58 2.40 -20.21
N ARG A 140 -8.13 1.13 -20.16
CA ARG A 140 -6.71 0.72 -20.18
C ARG A 140 -5.89 1.15 -18.94
N ALA A 141 -6.52 1.73 -17.94
CA ALA A 141 -5.88 2.04 -16.67
C ALA A 141 -6.08 0.89 -15.66
N PRO A 142 -5.01 0.34 -15.06
CA PRO A 142 -5.15 -0.66 -14.01
C PRO A 142 -5.65 -0.01 -12.72
N SER A 143 -6.43 -0.76 -11.95
CA SER A 143 -6.75 -0.47 -10.54
C SER A 143 -6.71 -1.77 -9.77
N VAL A 144 -6.11 -1.78 -8.58
CA VAL A 144 -5.96 -2.99 -7.78
C VAL A 144 -6.91 -3.00 -6.59
N GLN A 145 -7.65 -4.09 -6.47
CA GLN A 145 -8.59 -4.34 -5.38
C GLN A 145 -8.12 -5.51 -4.53
N ALA A 146 -8.33 -5.41 -3.22
CA ALA A 146 -8.13 -6.50 -2.29
C ALA A 146 -9.42 -7.31 -2.11
N CYS A 147 -9.28 -8.64 -2.04
CA CYS A 147 -10.36 -9.50 -1.61
C CYS A 147 -10.62 -9.34 -0.11
N PRO A 148 -11.89 -9.30 0.32
CA PRO A 148 -12.23 -9.18 1.73
C PRO A 148 -11.83 -10.43 2.51
N GLY A 149 -11.48 -10.27 3.79
CA GLY A 149 -11.20 -11.42 4.67
C GLY A 149 -10.00 -12.27 4.26
N ASN A 150 -9.09 -11.73 3.43
CA ASN A 150 -7.92 -12.45 2.93
C ASN A 150 -8.28 -13.74 2.17
N ILE A 151 -9.41 -13.75 1.46
CA ILE A 151 -9.78 -14.82 0.52
C ILE A 151 -9.15 -14.55 -0.86
N CYS A 152 -9.39 -15.40 -1.85
CA CYS A 152 -8.68 -15.36 -3.13
C CYS A 152 -9.60 -14.99 -4.29
N PHE A 153 -9.09 -14.21 -5.25
CA PHE A 153 -9.84 -13.88 -6.46
C PHE A 153 -9.92 -15.08 -7.40
N SER A 154 -11.13 -15.42 -7.86
CA SER A 154 -11.36 -16.47 -8.86
C SER A 154 -11.72 -15.84 -10.21
N LEU A 155 -10.87 -16.02 -11.22
CA LEU A 155 -11.18 -15.57 -12.59
C LEU A 155 -12.37 -16.31 -13.19
N GLU A 156 -12.52 -17.62 -12.91
CA GLU A 156 -13.62 -18.44 -13.42
C GLU A 156 -14.99 -17.93 -12.93
N LYS A 157 -15.02 -17.43 -11.70
CA LYS A 157 -16.25 -16.96 -11.05
C LYS A 157 -16.42 -15.44 -11.09
N ASP A 158 -15.36 -14.72 -11.44
CA ASP A 158 -15.26 -13.25 -11.45
C ASP A 158 -15.55 -12.56 -10.09
N TYR A 159 -15.29 -13.29 -8.99
CA TYR A 159 -15.41 -12.78 -7.62
C TYR A 159 -14.41 -13.47 -6.65
N CYS A 160 -14.28 -12.90 -5.45
CA CYS A 160 -13.44 -13.42 -4.39
C CYS A 160 -14.13 -14.59 -3.66
N ASP A 161 -13.48 -15.76 -3.64
CA ASP A 161 -13.98 -16.99 -3.00
C ASP A 161 -12.88 -17.56 -2.08
N TYR A 162 -13.24 -18.53 -1.25
CA TYR A 162 -12.27 -19.28 -0.46
C TYR A 162 -11.15 -19.81 -1.35
N CYS A 163 -9.91 -19.64 -0.91
CA CYS A 163 -8.73 -20.01 -1.69
C CYS A 163 -8.72 -21.49 -2.09
N SER A 164 -9.31 -22.37 -1.28
CA SER A 164 -9.49 -23.80 -1.60
C SER A 164 -10.38 -24.07 -2.83
N HIS A 165 -11.19 -23.11 -3.25
CA HIS A 165 -12.07 -23.21 -4.42
C HIS A 165 -11.50 -22.52 -5.66
N VAL A 166 -10.36 -21.85 -5.54
CA VAL A 166 -9.71 -21.14 -6.64
C VAL A 166 -8.68 -22.07 -7.29
N LYS A 167 -8.92 -22.45 -8.55
CA LYS A 167 -8.08 -23.42 -9.26
C LYS A 167 -6.72 -22.85 -9.67
N THR A 168 -6.65 -21.56 -9.94
CA THR A 168 -5.45 -20.89 -10.46
C THR A 168 -5.14 -19.65 -9.65
N CYS A 169 -3.90 -19.56 -9.20
CA CYS A 169 -3.32 -18.36 -8.63
C CYS A 169 -1.87 -18.22 -9.13
N PRO A 170 -1.37 -16.97 -9.28
CA PRO A 170 0.05 -16.69 -9.51
C PRO A 170 1.01 -17.37 -8.52
#